data_AF-A0A0G0NJN0-F1
#
_entry.id   AF-A0A0G0NJN0-F1
#
_cell.length_a   1.000
_cell.length_b   1.000
_cell.length_c   1.000
_cell.angle_alpha   90.00
_cell.angle_beta   90.00
_cell.angle_gamma   90.00
#
_symmetry.space_group_name_H-M   'P 1'
#
loop_
_entity.id
_entity.type
_entity.pdbx_description
1 polymer ?
#
loop_
_entity_poly.entity_id
_entity_poly.type
_entity_poly.pdbx_seq_one_letter_code
_entity_poly.pdbx_strand_id
1 'polypeptide(L)'
;MDKFLNGYFYSPSKGSLKIEGVINEIFSYIQEKPEKFYDIIVGCDSSSGLEPYFPAVIVALRKGEGGRFFLKKISYNDRKFYNWKERILEEVMLSCQLALCLRENFVQKLESLPNYQLRY
;
A
#
# COMPACT_ATOMS: atom_id res chain seq x y z
N MET A 1 -5.93 9.80 6.91
CA MET A 1 -5.90 8.36 7.29
C MET A 1 -7.16 7.61 6.87
N ASP A 2 -8.35 8.19 7.03
CA ASP A 2 -9.62 7.49 6.77
C ASP A 2 -9.74 6.78 5.41
N LYS A 3 -9.12 7.33 4.36
CA LYS A 3 -9.14 6.74 3.00
C LYS A 3 -8.50 5.35 2.93
N PHE A 4 -7.55 5.04 3.81
CA PHE A 4 -6.87 3.75 3.83
C PHE A 4 -7.47 2.79 4.85
N LEU A 5 -7.98 3.31 5.96
CA LEU A 5 -8.64 2.52 7.01
C LEU A 5 -10.00 1.98 6.57
N ASN A 6 -10.78 2.75 5.81
CA ASN A 6 -12.12 2.35 5.37
C ASN A 6 -12.12 1.69 3.99
N GLY A 7 -12.92 0.65 3.77
CA GLY A 7 -13.02 -0.05 2.49
C GLY A 7 -11.99 -1.16 2.32
N TYR A 8 -11.71 -1.55 1.07
CA TYR A 8 -10.97 -2.77 0.75
C TYR A 8 -9.77 -2.51 -0.18
N PHE A 9 -8.71 -3.27 0.04
CA PHE A 9 -7.65 -3.54 -0.90
C PHE A 9 -7.96 -4.84 -1.64
N TYR A 10 -7.63 -4.92 -2.92
CA TYR A 10 -7.71 -6.13 -3.72
C TYR A 10 -6.33 -6.77 -3.84
N SER A 11 -6.26 -8.07 -3.59
CA SER A 11 -5.08 -8.89 -3.86
C SER A 11 -5.44 -9.99 -4.87
N PRO A 12 -4.65 -10.21 -5.93
CA PRO A 12 -4.90 -11.30 -6.87
C PRO A 12 -4.96 -12.70 -6.24
N SER A 13 -4.22 -12.91 -5.13
CA SER A 13 -4.17 -14.21 -4.45
C SER A 13 -5.18 -14.36 -3.32
N LYS A 14 -5.74 -13.27 -2.78
CA LYS A 14 -6.60 -13.28 -1.58
C LYS A 14 -7.94 -12.57 -1.73
N GLY A 15 -8.19 -11.93 -2.88
CA GLY A 15 -9.40 -11.14 -3.10
C GLY A 15 -9.40 -9.85 -2.27
N SER A 16 -10.58 -9.45 -1.82
CA SER A 16 -10.78 -8.18 -1.10
C SER A 16 -10.45 -8.31 0.39
N LEU A 17 -9.50 -7.50 0.86
CA LEU A 17 -9.03 -7.45 2.25
C LEU A 17 -9.19 -6.04 2.80
N LYS A 18 -9.63 -5.90 4.05
CA LYS A 18 -9.46 -4.65 4.79
C LYS A 18 -7.98 -4.45 5.14
N ILE A 19 -7.62 -3.25 5.58
CA ILE A 19 -6.21 -2.94 5.92
C ILE A 19 -5.63 -3.98 6.90
N GLU A 20 -6.34 -4.33 7.97
CA GLU A 20 -5.94 -5.38 8.94
C GLU A 20 -5.66 -6.74 8.29
N GLY A 21 -6.48 -7.13 7.30
CA GLY A 21 -6.30 -8.36 6.53
C GLY A 21 -5.03 -8.32 5.67
N VAL A 22 -4.73 -7.16 5.08
CA VAL A 22 -3.45 -6.94 4.38
C VAL A 22 -2.27 -7.07 5.34
N ILE A 23 -2.34 -6.48 6.54
CA ILE A 23 -1.29 -6.60 7.56
C ILE A 23 -1.02 -8.07 7.90
N ASN A 24 -2.09 -8.81 8.22
CA ASN A 24 -1.99 -10.21 8.62
C ASN A 24 -1.42 -11.08 7.49
N GLU A 25 -1.79 -10.78 6.24
CA GLU A 25 -1.27 -11.46 5.06
C GLU A 25 0.22 -11.18 4.84
N ILE A 26 0.67 -9.93 4.99
CA ILE A 26 2.09 -9.54 4.90
C ILE A 26 2.89 -10.25 6.01
N PHE A 27 2.39 -10.22 7.25
CA PHE A 27 3.04 -10.87 8.38
C PHE A 27 3.17 -12.39 8.15
N SER A 28 2.10 -13.04 7.71
CA SER A 28 2.10 -14.47 7.38
C SER A 28 3.09 -14.77 6.25
N TYR A 29 3.15 -13.92 5.22
CA TYR A 29 4.09 -14.08 4.11
C TYR A 29 5.57 -13.99 4.54
N ILE A 30 5.88 -13.12 5.50
CA ILE A 30 7.24 -13.01 6.05
C ILE A 30 7.56 -14.23 6.91
N GLN A 31 6.60 -14.68 7.75
CA GLN A 31 6.78 -15.85 8.61
C GLN A 31 6.97 -17.17 7.85
N GLU A 32 6.48 -17.26 6.61
CA GLU A 32 6.75 -18.44 5.76
C GLU A 32 8.25 -18.65 5.51
N LYS A 33 9.05 -17.58 5.42
CA LYS A 33 10.50 -17.62 5.20
C LYS A 33 11.21 -16.42 5.88
N PRO A 34 11.37 -16.43 7.21
CA PRO A 34 11.90 -15.29 7.97
C PRO A 34 13.40 -15.01 7.72
N GLU A 35 14.12 -15.97 7.13
CA GLU A 35 15.53 -15.84 6.75
C GLU A 35 15.74 -14.99 5.49
N LYS A 36 14.67 -14.73 4.73
CA LYS A 36 14.72 -13.89 3.53
C LYS A 36 14.56 -12.42 3.88
N PHE A 37 15.03 -11.56 2.99
CA PHE A 37 14.85 -10.12 3.11
C PHE A 37 13.60 -9.67 2.37
N TYR A 38 12.83 -8.77 2.98
CA TYR A 38 11.58 -8.27 2.44
C TYR A 38 11.60 -6.75 2.24
N ASP A 39 11.21 -6.31 1.05
CA ASP A 39 10.91 -4.91 0.76
C ASP A 39 9.40 -4.72 0.85
N ILE A 40 8.94 -3.93 1.84
CA ILE A 40 7.56 -3.46 1.89
C ILE A 40 7.53 -2.12 1.18
N ILE A 41 6.88 -2.06 0.02
CA ILE A 41 6.85 -0.88 -0.84
C ILE A 41 5.43 -0.33 -0.87
N VAL A 42 5.29 0.98 -0.71
CA VAL A 42 4.04 1.67 -0.97
C VAL A 42 4.20 2.67 -2.10
N GLY A 43 3.12 2.93 -2.81
CA GLY A 43 3.12 3.93 -3.86
C GLY A 43 1.72 4.24 -4.35
N CYS A 44 1.60 5.32 -5.08
CA CYS A 44 0.38 5.74 -5.73
C CYS A 44 0.73 6.30 -7.11
N ASP A 45 -0.13 6.02 -8.08
CA ASP A 45 -0.08 6.62 -9.41
C ASP A 45 -1.44 7.30 -9.69
N SER A 46 -1.58 7.94 -10.86
CA SER A 46 -2.86 8.47 -11.31
C SER A 46 -3.05 8.38 -12.83
N SER A 47 -4.30 8.18 -13.25
CA SER A 47 -4.67 8.30 -14.67
C SER A 47 -4.63 9.76 -15.14
N SER A 48 -4.42 10.00 -16.45
CA SER A 48 -4.26 11.36 -17.02
C SER A 48 -5.55 12.18 -17.23
N GLY A 49 -6.62 11.89 -16.49
CA GLY A 49 -7.92 12.57 -16.63
C GLY A 49 -8.15 13.73 -15.66
N LEU A 50 -9.21 14.52 -15.89
CA LEU A 50 -9.66 15.58 -14.97
C LEU A 50 -10.22 15.01 -13.66
N GLU A 51 -10.81 13.81 -13.72
CA GLU A 51 -11.30 13.05 -12.57
C GLU A 51 -10.51 11.74 -12.50
N PRO A 52 -9.23 11.81 -12.11
CA PRO A 52 -8.35 10.67 -12.19
C PRO A 52 -8.66 9.66 -11.09
N TYR A 53 -8.41 8.38 -11.41
CA TYR A 53 -8.29 7.35 -10.39
C TYR A 53 -6.87 7.33 -9.85
N PHE A 54 -6.75 7.21 -8.54
CA PHE A 54 -5.51 7.06 -7.81
C PHE A 54 -5.39 5.63 -7.30
N PRO A 55 -4.82 4.69 -8.08
CA PRO A 55 -4.44 3.38 -7.57
C PRO A 55 -3.30 3.53 -6.56
N ALA A 56 -3.58 3.23 -5.30
CA ALA A 56 -2.58 3.05 -4.27
C ALA A 56 -2.20 1.57 -4.16
N VAL A 57 -0.94 1.27 -3.96
CA VAL A 57 -0.42 -0.11 -3.86
C VAL A 57 0.39 -0.31 -2.58
N ILE A 58 0.26 -1.49 -2.01
CA ILE A 58 1.20 -2.05 -1.04
C ILE A 58 1.78 -3.31 -1.68
N VAL A 59 3.10 -3.44 -1.65
CA VAL A 59 3.82 -4.62 -2.16
C VAL A 59 4.68 -5.18 -1.04
N ALA A 60 4.56 -6.47 -0.77
CA ALA A 60 5.50 -7.21 0.06
C ALA A 60 6.37 -8.08 -0.84
N LEU A 61 7.56 -7.59 -1.18
CA LEU A 61 8.49 -8.25 -2.09
C LEU A 61 9.52 -9.06 -1.31
N ARG A 62 9.53 -10.38 -1.50
CA ARG A 62 10.57 -11.28 -1.01
C ARG A 62 11.72 -11.31 -2.01
N LYS A 63 12.93 -10.93 -1.57
CA LYS A 63 14.09 -10.82 -2.46
C LYS A 63 14.39 -12.15 -3.16
N GLY A 64 14.30 -12.15 -4.50
CA GLY A 64 14.55 -13.31 -5.36
C GLY A 64 13.38 -14.29 -5.53
N GLU A 65 12.22 -14.05 -4.91
CA GLU A 65 11.10 -15.00 -4.90
C GLU A 65 9.73 -14.35 -5.20
N GLY A 66 9.71 -13.13 -5.75
CA GLY A 66 8.48 -12.41 -6.09
C GLY A 66 7.85 -11.72 -4.86
N GLY A 67 6.55 -11.44 -4.92
CA GLY A 67 5.88 -10.69 -3.86
C GLY A 67 4.37 -10.77 -3.88
N ARG A 68 3.76 -10.22 -2.84
CA ARG A 68 2.30 -10.05 -2.71
C ARG A 68 1.93 -8.60 -2.98
N PHE A 69 0.82 -8.41 -3.68
CA PHE A 69 0.34 -7.10 -4.14
C PHE A 69 -1.06 -6.84 -3.58
N PHE A 70 -1.26 -5.62 -3.11
CA PHE A 70 -2.53 -5.14 -2.56
C PHE A 70 -2.84 -3.78 -3.16
N LEU A 71 -3.90 -3.69 -3.95
CA LEU A 71 -4.27 -2.49 -4.70
C LEU A 71 -5.54 -1.88 -4.13
N LYS A 72 -5.58 -0.57 -4.00
CA LYS A 72 -6.78 0.17 -3.62
C LYS A 72 -7.02 1.31 -4.59
N LYS A 73 -8.24 1.37 -5.11
CA LYS A 73 -8.67 2.44 -5.99
C LYS A 73 -9.22 3.59 -5.15
N ILE A 74 -8.65 4.78 -5.32
CA ILE A 74 -9.12 6.02 -4.71
C ILE A 74 -9.65 6.93 -5.82
N SER A 75 -10.81 7.53 -5.58
CA SER A 75 -11.41 8.53 -6.47
C SER A 75 -11.94 9.69 -5.65
N TYR A 76 -12.08 10.85 -6.31
CA TYR A 76 -12.68 12.03 -5.74
C TYR A 76 -13.96 12.33 -6.51
N ASN A 77 -15.09 12.44 -5.82
CA ASN A 77 -16.36 12.74 -6.47
C ASN A 77 -16.50 14.24 -6.80
N ASP A 78 -15.92 15.12 -5.98
CA ASP A 78 -16.10 16.57 -6.07
C ASP A 78 -14.78 17.35 -6.24
N ARG A 79 -13.72 16.69 -6.72
CA ARG A 79 -12.42 17.33 -6.97
C ARG A 79 -11.91 16.99 -8.36
N LYS A 80 -11.64 18.04 -9.14
CA LYS A 80 -10.99 17.94 -10.45
C LYS A 80 -9.52 18.30 -10.33
N PHE A 81 -8.70 17.63 -11.13
CA PHE A 81 -7.26 17.85 -11.23
C PHE A 81 -6.96 18.42 -12.61
N TYR A 82 -6.68 19.71 -12.67
CA TYR A 82 -6.57 20.43 -13.95
C TYR A 82 -5.17 20.33 -14.54
N ASN A 83 -4.15 20.16 -13.69
CA ASN A 83 -2.77 20.05 -14.12
C ASN A 83 -2.11 18.77 -13.57
N TRP A 84 -1.05 18.33 -14.25
CA TRP A 84 -0.31 17.13 -13.87
C TRP A 84 0.46 17.30 -12.55
N LYS A 85 0.84 18.53 -12.18
CA LYS A 85 1.56 18.81 -10.94
C LYS A 85 0.70 18.53 -9.72
N GLU A 86 -0.58 18.90 -9.76
CA GLU A 86 -1.58 18.58 -8.73
C GLU A 86 -1.73 17.07 -8.57
N ARG A 87 -1.72 16.31 -9.67
CA ARG A 87 -1.80 14.85 -9.63
C ARG A 87 -0.57 14.24 -8.97
N ILE A 88 0.63 14.66 -9.35
CA ILE A 88 1.87 14.17 -8.73
C ILE A 88 1.92 14.52 -7.24
N LEU A 89 1.54 15.74 -6.86
CA LEU A 89 1.48 16.11 -5.44
C LEU A 89 0.50 15.23 -4.66
N GLU A 90 -0.64 14.89 -5.27
CA GLU A 90 -1.63 13.99 -4.68
C GLU A 90 -1.11 12.55 -4.58
N GLU A 91 -0.44 12.04 -5.61
CA GLU A 91 0.21 10.72 -5.62
C GLU A 91 1.22 10.60 -4.48
N VAL A 92 2.09 11.60 -4.33
CA VAL A 92 3.09 11.65 -3.25
C VAL A 92 2.38 11.73 -1.90
N MET A 93 1.38 12.59 -1.75
CA MET A 93 0.64 12.72 -0.49
C MET A 93 -0.07 11.41 -0.11
N LEU A 94 -0.72 10.74 -1.05
CA LEU A 94 -1.39 9.45 -0.83
C LEU A 94 -0.38 8.36 -0.47
N SER A 95 0.79 8.33 -1.11
CA SER A 95 1.88 7.39 -0.81
C SER A 95 2.40 7.60 0.62
N CYS A 96 2.66 8.84 1.02
CA CYS A 96 3.08 9.19 2.38
C CYS A 96 2.01 8.83 3.42
N GLN A 97 0.73 9.14 3.15
CA GLN A 97 -0.38 8.79 4.03
C GLN A 97 -0.53 7.28 4.20
N LEU A 98 -0.34 6.51 3.13
CA LEU A 98 -0.35 5.06 3.18
C LEU A 98 0.84 4.54 4.00
N ALA A 99 2.06 5.06 3.77
CA ALA A 99 3.24 4.71 4.56
C ALA A 99 3.04 4.94 6.06
N LEU A 100 2.48 6.10 6.45
CA LEU A 100 2.15 6.42 7.84
C LEU A 100 1.09 5.48 8.40
N CYS A 101 0.01 5.23 7.64
CA CYS A 101 -1.04 4.31 8.04
C CYS A 101 -0.49 2.90 8.29
N LEU A 102 0.40 2.41 7.42
CA LEU A 102 1.09 1.14 7.66
C LEU A 102 1.94 1.26 8.92
N ARG A 103 2.86 2.23 8.98
CA ARG A 103 3.77 2.36 10.13
C ARG A 103 3.02 2.33 11.46
N GLU A 104 2.00 3.16 11.64
CA GLU A 104 1.22 3.27 12.89
C GLU A 104 0.46 1.99 13.25
N ASN A 105 -0.16 1.32 12.28
CA ASN A 105 -0.93 0.09 12.53
C ASN A 105 -0.05 -1.16 12.59
N PHE A 106 1.22 -1.05 12.17
CA PHE A 106 2.14 -2.18 12.04
C PHE A 106 3.23 -2.21 13.12
N VAL A 107 3.53 -1.11 13.84
CA VAL A 107 4.65 -1.03 14.82
C VAL A 107 4.72 -2.27 15.71
N GLN A 108 3.60 -2.68 16.31
CA GLN A 108 3.60 -3.78 17.28
C GLN A 108 3.83 -5.17 16.66
N LYS A 109 3.41 -5.40 15.40
CA LYS A 109 3.56 -6.70 14.74
C LYS A 109 4.86 -6.80 13.95
N LEU A 110 5.27 -5.74 13.26
CA LEU A 110 6.48 -5.75 12.44
C LEU A 110 7.78 -5.59 13.24
N GLU A 111 7.78 -4.91 14.39
CA GLU A 111 8.99 -4.84 15.23
C GLU A 111 9.47 -6.23 15.68
N SER A 112 8.58 -7.23 15.70
CA SER A 112 8.92 -8.63 15.98
C SER A 112 9.55 -9.37 14.79
N LEU A 113 9.48 -8.82 13.57
CA LEU A 113 9.96 -9.49 12.36
C LEU A 113 11.40 -9.09 12.03
N PRO A 114 12.32 -10.05 11.90
CA PRO A 114 13.65 -9.77 11.38
C PRO A 114 13.59 -9.50 9.86
N ASN A 115 14.55 -8.72 9.34
CA ASN A 115 14.90 -8.63 7.92
C ASN A 115 13.86 -8.01 6.96
N TYR A 116 13.28 -6.86 7.31
CA TYR A 116 12.49 -6.07 6.37
C TYR A 116 12.90 -4.59 6.32
N GLN A 117 12.51 -3.90 5.24
CA GLN A 117 12.51 -2.44 5.20
C GLN A 117 11.25 -1.90 4.50
N LEU A 118 10.80 -0.73 4.94
CA LEU A 118 9.70 0.01 4.33
C LEU A 118 10.26 1.05 3.35
N ARG A 119 9.74 1.05 2.12
CA ARG A 119 10.09 1.99 1.04
C ARG A 119 8.84 2.71 0.55
N TYR A 120 8.98 3.99 0.21
CA TYR A 120 7.93 4.85 -0.33
C TYR A 120 8.54 5.86 -1.30
#